data_AF-A0A958GBV5-F1
#
_entry.id   AF-A0A958GBV5-F1
#
_cell.length_a   1.000
_cell.length_b   1.000
_cell.length_c   1.000
_cell.angle_alpha   90.00
_cell.angle_beta   90.00
_cell.angle_gamma   90.00
#
_symmetry.space_group_name_H-M   'P 1'
#
loop_
_entity.id
_entity.type
_entity.pdbx_description
1 polymer ?
#
loop_
_entity_poly.entity_id
_entity_poly.type
_entity_poly.pdbx_seq_one_letter_code
_entity_poly.pdbx_strand_id
1 'polypeptide(L)' 'MKIVISAGETSGDEHGAELTKALLQLNPQIEITGMGGRSMRKAGVKTFIDSE' A
#
# COMPACT_ATOMS: atom_id res chain seq x y z
N MET A 1 2.35 13.27 -6.39
CA MET A 1 1.28 12.46 -7.03
C MET A 1 0.58 11.66 -5.94
N LYS A 2 -0.73 11.46 -6.06
CA LYS A 2 -1.52 10.73 -5.05
C LYS A 2 -2.09 9.44 -5.67
N ILE A 3 -1.89 8.31 -5.01
CA ILE A 3 -2.35 7.00 -5.45
C ILE A 3 -3.21 6.39 -4.35
N VAL A 4 -4.35 5.82 -4.74
CA VAL A 4 -5.18 4.98 -3.88
C VAL A 4 -5.04 3.53 -4.32
N ILE A 5 -4.77 2.63 -3.37
CA ILE A 5 -4.64 1.19 -3.60
C ILE A 5 -5.61 0.43 -2.69
N SER A 6 -6.20 -0.66 -3.19
CA SER A 6 -7.14 -1.47 -2.43
C SER A 6 -6.81 -2.95 -2.57
N ALA A 7 -6.65 -3.64 -1.44
CA ALA A 7 -6.46 -5.08 -1.34
C ALA A 7 -7.42 -5.67 -0.29
N GLY A 8 -8.24 -6.63 -0.70
CA GLY A 8 -9.23 -7.31 0.15
C GLY A 8 -8.80 -8.67 0.68
N GLU A 9 -7.64 -9.18 0.26
CA GLU A 9 -7.13 -10.50 0.62
C GLU A 9 -5.63 -10.43 0.92
N THR A 10 -5.10 -11.41 1.66
CA THR A 10 -3.69 -11.47 2.07
C THR A 10 -2.72 -11.40 0.89
N SER A 11 -3.01 -12.11 -0.21
CA SER A 11 -2.18 -12.06 -1.41
C SER A 11 -2.11 -10.66 -2.01
N GLY A 12 -3.24 -9.93 -2.04
CA GLY A 12 -3.30 -8.54 -2.47
C GLY A 12 -2.52 -7.60 -1.55
N ASP A 13 -2.53 -7.84 -0.24
CA ASP A 13 -1.75 -7.06 0.73
C ASP A 13 -0.24 -7.20 0.49
N GLU A 14 0.25 -8.41 0.26
CA GLU A 14 1.67 -8.63 -0.05
C GLU A 14 2.09 -7.98 -1.38
N HIS A 15 1.29 -8.15 -2.44
CA HIS A 15 1.60 -7.54 -3.74
C HIS A 15 1.49 -6.01 -3.70
N GLY A 16 0.50 -5.47 -2.98
CA GLY A 16 0.34 -4.03 -2.78
C GLY A 16 1.50 -3.42 -2.01
N ALA A 17 2.08 -4.16 -1.06
CA ALA A 17 3.26 -3.76 -0.32
C ALA A 17 4.50 -3.64 -1.23
N GLU A 18 4.76 -4.63 -2.07
CA GLU A 18 5.89 -4.60 -3.02
C GLU A 18 5.75 -3.49 -4.06
N LEU A 19 4.53 -3.29 -4.59
CA LEU A 19 4.24 -2.17 -5.48
C LEU A 19 4.50 -0.82 -4.80
N THR A 20 4.06 -0.65 -3.56
CA THR A 20 4.27 0.57 -2.77
C THR A 20 5.77 0.86 -2.61
N LYS A 21 6.58 -0.15 -2.26
CA LYS A 21 8.03 0.00 -2.13
C LYS A 21 8.67 0.43 -3.46
N ALA A 22 8.32 -0.22 -4.56
CA ALA A 22 8.86 0.11 -5.88
C ALA A 22 8.50 1.54 -6.30
N LEU A 23 7.26 1.98 -6.07
CA LEU A 23 6.82 3.35 -6.34
C LEU A 23 7.58 4.38 -5.52
N LEU A 24 7.77 4.13 -4.22
CA LEU A 24 8.50 5.04 -3.34
C LEU A 24 10.00 5.09 -3.64
N GLN A 25 10.59 3.99 -4.13
CA GLN A 25 11.97 3.99 -4.63
C GLN A 25 12.13 4.87 -5.88
N LEU A 26 11.15 4.83 -6.78
CA LEU A 26 11.15 5.67 -7.99
C LEU A 26 10.90 7.15 -7.67
N ASN A 27 9.98 7.43 -6.75
CA ASN A 27 9.70 8.78 -6.29
C ASN A 27 9.20 8.78 -4.83
N PRO A 28 10.07 9.18 -3.88
CA PRO A 28 9.73 9.24 -2.46
C PRO A 28 8.63 10.24 -2.09
N GLN A 29 8.25 11.15 -3.01
CA GLN A 29 7.19 12.13 -2.78
C GLN A 29 5.79 11.63 -3.16
N ILE A 30 5.66 10.38 -3.62
CA ILE A 30 4.33 9.79 -3.86
C ILE A 30 3.64 9.58 -2.51
N GLU A 31 2.40 10.06 -2.41
CA GLU A 31 1.52 9.76 -1.29
C GLU A 31 0.63 8.57 -1.67
N ILE A 32 0.69 7.51 -0.87
CA ILE A 32 -0.08 6.28 -1.10
C ILE A 32 -1.02 6.05 0.08
N THR A 33 -2.30 5.94 -0.23
CA THR A 33 -3.37 5.68 0.74
C THR A 33 -4.25 4.53 0.27
N GLY A 34 -5.09 3.94 1.13
CA GLY A 34 -5.86 2.79 0.67
C GLY A 34 -6.60 1.93 1.69
N MET A 35 -6.97 0.74 1.24
CA MET A 35 -7.47 -0.38 2.04
C MET A 35 -6.50 -1.55 1.84
N GLY A 36 -6.06 -2.18 2.92
CA GLY A 36 -5.06 -3.24 2.88
C GLY A 36 -4.69 -3.69 4.29
N GLY A 37 -3.90 -4.74 4.36
CA GLY A 37 -3.49 -5.36 5.61
C GLY A 37 -2.15 -4.83 6.14
N ARG A 38 -1.51 -5.68 6.94
CA ARG A 38 -0.28 -5.33 7.67
C ARG A 38 0.90 -5.05 6.73
N SER A 39 0.98 -5.74 5.60
CA SER A 39 2.11 -5.63 4.67
C SER A 39 2.11 -4.28 3.97
N MET A 40 0.96 -3.84 3.47
CA MET A 40 0.80 -2.52 2.85
C MET A 40 1.09 -1.39 3.83
N ARG A 41 0.61 -1.49 5.08
CA ARG A 41 0.96 -0.52 6.14
C ARG A 41 2.47 -0.43 6.38
N LYS A 42 3.15 -1.57 6.50
CA LYS A 42 4.61 -1.62 6.69
C LYS A 42 5.38 -1.05 5.50
N ALA A 43 4.82 -1.15 4.30
CA ALA A 43 5.41 -0.56 3.09
C ALA A 43 5.20 0.95 2.96
N GLY A 44 4.39 1.58 3.81
CA GLY A 44 4.15 3.02 3.83
C GLY A 44 2.79 3.45 3.29
N VAL A 45 1.86 2.53 3.02
CA VAL A 45 0.48 2.87 2.69
C VAL A 45 -0.25 3.36 3.93
N LYS A 46 -0.89 4.52 3.84
CA LYS A 46 -1.83 4.99 4.87
C LYS A 46 -3.19 4.31 4.66
N THR A 47 -3.43 3.20 5.35
CA THR A 47 -4.69 2.44 5.24
C THR A 47 -5.78 3.05 6.12
N PHE A 48 -6.99 3.20 5.60
CA PHE A 48 -8.16 3.70 6.35
C PHE A 48 -9.11 2.58 6.81
N ILE A 49 -9.01 1.41 6.19
CA ILE A 49 -9.86 0.24 6.46
C ILE A 49 -8.93 -0.96 6.61
N ASP A 50 -9.10 -1.67 7.72
CA ASP A 50 -8.40 -2.92 8.02
C ASP A 50 -9.13 -4.10 7.38
N SER A 51 -8.39 -4.90 6.63
CA SER A 51 -8.83 -6.19 6.08
C SER A 51 -8.12 -7.39 6.73
N GLU A 52 -7.48 -7.19 7.90
CA GLU A 52 -6.95 -8.27 8.77
C GLU A 52 -8.04 -8.88 9.66
#